data_AF-A0A1G1IB56-F1
#
_entry.id   AF-A0A1G1IB56-F1
#
_cell.length_a   1.000
_cell.length_b   1.000
_cell.length_c   1.000
_cell.angle_alpha   90.00
_cell.angle_beta   90.00
_cell.angle_gamma   90.00
#
_symmetry.space_group_name_H-M   'P 1'
#
loop_
_entity.id
_entity.type
_entity.pdbx_description
1 polymer ?
#
loop_
_entity_poly.entity_id
_entity_poly.type
_entity_poly.pdbx_seq_one_letter_code
_entity_poly.pdbx_strand_id
1 'polypeptide(L)'
;MSEQPGFIKSVVKKGVIGAVIGAVFFGAATALGFPPIFRYMFLAYATLGTAVFILLDAPALPTFGGIKAVAALLAFYLVLSVVYIGGASLWPQYDPNDEKGKIVKLLEAKRRASEQGKAEELLARTKALDEKASAIMQRLQTLGGPTVAAPAAGGAKAGGAAPASGDIVALGKEQWELQECYNCHKLEGKGGKKRGPELDNIGNLMKAEEMKEKILDPRSWMAEGFEKEYEKKKMPDKYKELMEDKDVDSLVAFLATLKNPAVNTPKPVKKK
;
A
#
# COMPACT_ATOMS: atom_id res chain seq x y z
N MET A 1 63.50 19.94 -10.56
CA MET A 1 62.07 20.09 -10.21
C MET A 1 61.35 20.58 -11.44
N SER A 2 60.85 19.64 -12.26
CA SER A 2 60.18 19.95 -13.52
C SER A 2 58.87 20.67 -13.26
N GLU A 3 58.71 21.86 -13.84
CA GLU A 3 57.48 22.65 -13.86
C GLU A 3 56.29 21.75 -14.22
N GLN A 4 55.33 21.64 -13.29
CA GLN A 4 54.08 20.96 -13.58
C GLN A 4 53.33 21.77 -14.65
N PRO A 5 52.91 21.17 -15.77
CA PRO A 5 51.94 21.82 -16.64
C PRO A 5 50.72 22.17 -15.77
N GLY A 6 50.45 23.47 -15.64
CA GLY A 6 49.63 24.01 -14.55
C GLY A 6 48.35 23.22 -14.34
N PHE A 7 48.07 22.81 -13.10
CA PHE A 7 46.88 22.04 -12.69
C PHE A 7 45.60 22.51 -13.39
N ILE A 8 45.45 23.82 -13.62
CA ILE A 8 44.39 24.46 -14.41
C ILE A 8 44.23 23.84 -15.81
N LYS A 9 45.32 23.60 -16.53
CA LYS A 9 45.31 22.94 -17.85
C LYS A 9 44.81 21.50 -17.75
N SER A 10 45.16 20.78 -16.67
CA SER A 10 44.63 19.44 -16.43
C SER A 10 43.13 19.48 -16.13
N VAL A 11 42.69 20.40 -15.27
CA VAL A 11 41.27 20.65 -14.96
C VAL A 11 40.47 20.91 -16.24
N VAL A 12 40.93 21.84 -17.09
CA VAL A 12 40.25 22.16 -18.35
C VAL A 12 40.21 20.96 -19.28
N LYS A 13 41.36 20.28 -19.49
CA LYS A 13 41.44 19.11 -20.37
C LYS A 13 40.48 18.01 -19.91
N LYS A 14 40.51 17.65 -18.62
CA LYS A 14 39.67 16.60 -18.06
C LYS A 14 38.20 17.00 -18.01
N GLY A 15 37.91 18.27 -17.73
CA GLY A 15 36.56 18.83 -17.81
C GLY A 15 35.95 18.69 -19.19
N VAL A 16 36.71 19.01 -20.25
CA VAL A 16 36.26 18.83 -21.64
C VAL A 16 36.04 17.34 -21.97
N ILE A 17 36.99 16.47 -21.63
CA ILE A 17 36.85 15.02 -21.85
C ILE A 17 35.62 14.47 -21.12
N GLY A 18 35.43 14.87 -19.86
CA GLY A 18 34.28 14.50 -19.04
C GLY A 18 32.95 14.95 -19.62
N ALA A 19 32.89 16.19 -20.11
CA ALA A 19 31.69 16.73 -20.77
C ALA A 19 31.36 15.96 -22.06
N VAL A 20 32.37 15.61 -22.87
CA VAL A 20 32.18 14.80 -24.08
C VAL A 20 31.67 13.40 -23.72
N ILE A 21 32.29 12.72 -22.76
CA ILE A 21 31.84 11.39 -22.30
C ILE A 21 30.41 11.46 -21.76
N GLY A 22 30.11 12.48 -20.94
CA GLY A 22 28.76 12.70 -20.40
C GLY A 22 27.72 12.91 -21.49
N ALA A 23 28.03 13.71 -22.51
CA ALA A 23 27.15 13.92 -23.67
C ALA A 23 26.94 12.63 -24.47
N VAL A 24 28.00 11.82 -24.66
CA VAL A 24 27.90 10.52 -25.33
C VAL A 24 27.00 9.56 -24.54
N PHE A 25 27.16 9.45 -23.23
CA PHE A 25 26.30 8.62 -22.40
C PHE A 25 24.84 9.10 -22.41
N PHE A 26 24.61 10.40 -22.31
CA PHE A 26 23.26 10.96 -22.36
C PHE A 26 22.58 10.71 -23.71
N GLY A 27 23.32 10.90 -24.82
CA GLY A 27 22.86 10.63 -26.17
C GLY A 27 22.57 9.15 -26.42
N ALA A 28 23.49 8.26 -26.02
CA ALA A 28 23.31 6.81 -26.13
C ALA A 28 22.12 6.31 -25.30
N ALA A 29 21.98 6.78 -24.05
CA ALA A 29 20.83 6.44 -23.21
C ALA A 29 19.52 6.95 -23.81
N THR A 30 19.53 8.12 -24.46
CA THR A 30 18.37 8.64 -25.21
C THR A 30 18.03 7.74 -26.40
N ALA A 31 19.03 7.36 -27.21
CA ALA A 31 18.84 6.51 -28.38
C ALA A 31 18.35 5.09 -28.01
N LEU A 32 18.78 4.56 -26.87
CA LEU A 32 18.35 3.27 -26.34
C LEU A 32 17.01 3.33 -25.59
N GLY A 33 16.34 4.49 -25.55
CA GLY A 33 15.01 4.63 -24.96
C GLY A 33 14.98 4.59 -23.43
N PHE A 34 16.10 4.83 -22.74
CA PHE A 34 16.11 4.86 -21.28
C PHE A 34 15.18 5.95 -20.73
N PRO A 35 14.52 5.75 -19.57
CA PRO A 35 13.78 6.81 -18.89
C PRO A 35 14.67 8.02 -18.52
N PRO A 36 14.12 9.25 -18.46
CA PRO A 36 14.92 10.47 -18.22
C PRO A 36 15.81 10.41 -16.98
N ILE A 37 15.34 9.79 -15.89
CA ILE A 37 16.10 9.67 -14.64
C ILE A 37 17.44 8.95 -14.84
N PHE A 38 17.46 7.89 -15.67
CA PHE A 38 18.69 7.13 -15.95
C PHE A 38 19.65 7.92 -16.83
N ARG A 39 19.14 8.72 -17.77
CA ARG A 39 19.96 9.60 -18.62
C ARG A 39 20.74 10.61 -17.78
N TYR A 40 20.05 11.27 -16.84
CA TYR A 40 20.70 12.19 -15.91
C TYR A 40 21.64 11.48 -14.92
N MET A 41 21.30 10.26 -14.49
CA MET A 41 22.17 9.45 -13.64
C MET A 41 23.49 9.10 -14.33
N PHE A 42 23.48 8.69 -15.60
CA PHE A 42 24.71 8.41 -16.35
C PHE A 42 25.57 9.67 -16.55
N LEU A 43 24.93 10.81 -16.81
CA LEU A 43 25.62 12.09 -16.86
C LEU A 43 26.29 12.43 -15.52
N ALA A 44 25.57 12.24 -14.40
CA ALA A 44 26.11 12.46 -13.06
C ALA A 44 27.31 11.57 -12.76
N TYR A 45 27.29 10.29 -13.17
CA TYR A 45 28.44 9.40 -13.01
C TYR A 45 29.65 9.84 -13.85
N ALA A 46 29.45 10.31 -15.08
CA ALA A 46 30.54 10.85 -15.89
C ALA A 46 31.15 12.11 -15.23
N THR A 47 30.32 12.98 -14.66
CA THR A 47 30.78 14.16 -13.92
C THR A 47 31.57 13.77 -12.66
N LEU A 48 31.07 12.81 -11.87
CA LEU A 48 31.76 12.31 -10.68
C LEU A 48 33.11 11.67 -11.02
N GLY A 49 33.15 10.81 -12.05
CA GLY A 49 34.40 10.22 -12.53
C GLY A 49 35.41 11.30 -12.95
N THR A 50 34.95 12.32 -13.66
CA THR A 50 35.78 13.47 -14.06
C THR A 50 36.35 14.20 -12.85
N ALA A 51 35.53 14.45 -11.82
CA ALA A 51 35.96 15.06 -10.57
C ALA A 51 37.04 14.22 -9.87
N VAL A 52 36.90 12.90 -9.83
CA VAL A 52 37.91 11.98 -9.27
C VAL A 52 39.22 12.08 -10.06
N PHE A 53 39.18 12.06 -11.39
CA PHE A 53 40.40 12.20 -12.18
C PHE A 53 41.07 13.55 -12.00
N ILE A 54 40.30 14.64 -11.86
CA ILE A 54 40.87 15.96 -11.54
C ILE A 54 41.53 15.94 -10.16
N LEU A 55 40.88 15.32 -9.16
CA LEU A 55 41.40 15.19 -7.81
C LEU A 55 42.72 14.40 -7.75
N LEU A 56 42.86 13.35 -8.57
CA LEU A 56 44.10 12.56 -8.65
C LEU A 56 45.30 13.35 -9.20
N ASP A 57 45.06 14.38 -10.01
CA ASP A 57 46.10 15.29 -10.50
C ASP A 57 46.27 16.53 -9.61
N ALA A 58 45.47 16.66 -8.55
CA ALA A 58 45.55 17.82 -7.68
C ALA A 58 46.91 17.86 -6.98
N PRO A 59 47.55 19.05 -6.92
CA PRO A 59 48.78 19.19 -6.16
C PRO A 59 48.54 18.86 -4.68
N ALA A 60 49.57 18.37 -4.01
CA ALA A 60 49.51 18.13 -2.58
C ALA A 60 49.14 19.43 -1.84
N LEU A 61 48.14 19.35 -0.96
CA LEU A 61 47.75 20.49 -0.15
C LEU A 61 48.85 20.81 0.87
N PRO A 62 49.08 22.09 1.18
CA PRO A 62 49.96 22.45 2.29
C PRO A 62 49.38 21.90 3.60
N THR A 63 50.25 21.48 4.52
CA THR A 63 49.82 20.98 5.82
C THR A 63 49.38 22.14 6.71
N PHE A 64 48.22 21.99 7.35
CA PHE A 64 47.69 22.95 8.32
C PHE A 64 47.89 22.40 9.73
N GLY A 65 48.26 23.27 10.69
CA GLY A 65 48.46 22.90 12.09
C GLY A 65 47.73 23.84 13.07
N GLY A 66 47.59 23.38 14.31
CA GLY A 66 46.99 24.15 15.41
C GLY A 66 45.56 24.60 15.12
N ILE A 67 45.23 25.85 15.49
CA ILE A 67 43.89 26.42 15.39
C ILE A 67 43.37 26.46 13.93
N LYS A 68 44.25 26.66 12.95
CA LYS A 68 43.86 26.70 11.53
C LYS A 68 43.32 25.34 11.06
N ALA A 69 43.90 24.25 11.54
CA ALA A 69 43.41 22.90 11.24
C ALA A 69 42.03 22.64 11.89
N VAL A 70 41.85 23.08 13.13
CA VAL A 70 40.56 22.98 13.84
C VAL A 70 39.48 23.78 13.11
N ALA A 71 39.78 25.02 12.72
CA ALA A 71 38.85 25.86 11.97
C ALA A 71 38.48 25.25 10.61
N ALA A 72 39.46 24.72 9.87
CA ALA A 72 39.23 24.04 8.60
C ALA A 72 38.36 22.78 8.77
N LEU A 73 38.58 22.00 9.83
CA LEU A 73 37.78 20.82 10.15
C LEU A 73 36.33 21.19 10.46
N LEU A 74 36.10 22.21 11.30
CA LEU A 74 34.77 22.69 11.63
C LEU A 74 34.04 23.22 10.38
N ALA A 75 34.72 23.99 9.54
CA ALA A 75 34.17 24.47 8.27
C ALA A 75 33.78 23.31 7.34
N PHE A 76 34.64 22.30 7.21
CA PHE A 76 34.36 21.10 6.42
C PHE A 76 33.11 20.37 6.92
N TYR A 77 33.00 20.13 8.23
CA TYR A 77 31.82 19.49 8.81
C TYR A 77 30.55 20.33 8.66
N LEU A 78 30.65 21.65 8.77
CA LEU A 78 29.51 22.54 8.58
C LEU A 78 29.00 22.45 7.14
N VAL A 79 29.89 22.51 6.15
CA VAL A 79 29.53 22.33 4.73
C VAL A 79 28.92 20.96 4.49
N LEU A 80 29.55 19.90 4.99
CA LEU A 80 29.05 18.54 4.84
C LEU A 80 27.66 18.37 5.46
N SER A 81 27.43 18.95 6.64
CA SER A 81 26.14 18.89 7.33
C SER A 81 25.06 19.65 6.56
N VAL A 82 25.35 20.83 6.04
CA VAL A 82 24.41 21.61 5.23
C VAL A 82 24.05 20.85 3.96
N VAL A 83 25.03 20.26 3.27
CA VAL A 83 24.77 19.46 2.05
C VAL A 83 23.96 18.22 2.38
N TYR A 84 24.27 17.51 3.46
CA TYR A 84 23.58 16.29 3.83
C TYR A 84 22.13 16.55 4.26
N ILE A 85 21.93 17.51 5.17
CA ILE A 85 20.60 17.87 5.67
C ILE A 85 19.78 18.54 4.57
N GLY A 86 20.34 19.54 3.89
CA GLY A 86 19.66 20.27 2.82
C GLY A 86 19.34 19.39 1.63
N GLY A 87 20.29 18.55 1.20
CA GLY A 87 20.10 17.60 0.11
C GLY A 87 19.00 16.59 0.42
N ALA A 88 18.97 16.02 1.62
CA ALA A 88 17.93 15.10 2.05
C ALA A 88 16.56 15.78 2.19
N SER A 89 16.53 17.07 2.56
CA SER A 89 15.27 17.82 2.74
C SER A 89 14.63 18.23 1.41
N LEU A 90 15.42 18.36 0.35
CA LEU A 90 14.94 18.70 -1.00
C LEU A 90 14.43 17.49 -1.77
N TRP A 91 14.74 16.27 -1.31
CA TRP A 91 14.22 15.06 -1.92
C TRP A 91 12.79 14.79 -1.46
N PRO A 92 11.93 14.18 -2.30
CA PRO A 92 10.60 13.76 -1.90
C PRO A 92 10.69 12.87 -0.67
N GLN A 93 10.30 13.41 0.48
CA GLN A 93 10.26 12.66 1.73
C GLN A 93 8.92 11.96 1.87
N TYR A 94 8.96 10.80 2.53
CA TYR A 94 7.75 10.07 2.87
C TYR A 94 6.93 10.90 3.86
N ASP A 95 5.74 11.35 3.45
CA ASP A 95 4.74 11.95 4.34
C ASP A 95 3.62 10.93 4.62
N PRO A 96 3.47 10.46 5.87
CA PRO A 96 2.41 9.53 6.24
C PRO A 96 1.00 10.06 5.92
N ASN A 97 0.77 11.37 5.92
CA ASN A 97 -0.54 11.96 5.65
C ASN A 97 -0.86 11.97 4.16
N ASP A 98 0.13 12.21 3.29
CA ASP A 98 -0.04 12.10 1.84
C ASP A 98 -0.37 10.66 1.43
N GLU A 99 0.29 9.68 2.05
CA GLU A 99 0.01 8.27 1.80
C GLU A 99 -1.36 7.85 2.33
N LYS A 100 -1.76 8.33 3.52
CA LYS A 100 -3.13 8.15 4.03
C LYS A 100 -4.17 8.75 3.09
N GLY A 101 -3.92 9.95 2.55
CA GLY A 101 -4.81 10.60 1.60
C GLY A 101 -4.98 9.79 0.30
N LYS A 102 -3.89 9.24 -0.23
CA LYS A 102 -3.92 8.33 -1.41
C LYS A 102 -4.67 7.05 -1.10
N ILE A 103 -4.43 6.45 0.07
CA ILE A 103 -5.11 5.24 0.54
C ILE A 103 -6.61 5.51 0.68
N VAL A 104 -7.01 6.62 1.30
CA VAL A 104 -8.41 7.03 1.41
C VAL A 104 -9.02 7.24 0.04
N LYS A 105 -8.36 7.93 -0.89
CA LYS A 105 -8.91 8.17 -2.24
C LYS A 105 -9.10 6.87 -3.04
N LEU A 106 -8.19 5.91 -2.89
CA LEU A 106 -8.28 4.59 -3.53
C LEU A 106 -9.32 3.69 -2.86
N LEU A 107 -9.36 3.67 -1.52
CA LEU A 107 -10.31 2.89 -0.75
C LEU A 107 -11.70 3.47 -0.81
N GLU A 108 -11.88 4.78 -0.86
CA GLU A 108 -13.21 5.41 -0.93
C GLU A 108 -13.88 5.11 -2.28
N ALA A 109 -13.14 5.17 -3.38
CA ALA A 109 -13.66 4.75 -4.68
C ALA A 109 -14.03 3.26 -4.70
N LYS A 110 -13.17 2.39 -4.14
CA LYS A 110 -13.45 0.96 -4.01
C LYS A 110 -14.63 0.68 -3.07
N ARG A 111 -14.71 1.38 -1.94
CA ARG A 111 -15.77 1.26 -0.94
C ARG A 111 -17.10 1.75 -1.48
N ARG A 112 -17.15 2.89 -2.18
CA ARG A 112 -18.36 3.34 -2.90
C ARG A 112 -18.80 2.35 -3.98
N ALA A 113 -17.84 1.70 -4.65
CA ALA A 113 -18.14 0.66 -5.64
C ALA A 113 -18.52 -0.70 -5.02
N SER A 114 -18.17 -0.94 -3.74
CA SER A 114 -18.55 -2.13 -2.98
C SER A 114 -20.06 -2.16 -2.72
N GLU A 115 -20.59 -3.36 -2.48
CA GLU A 115 -22.00 -3.54 -2.12
C GLU A 115 -22.37 -2.81 -0.82
N GLN A 116 -21.41 -2.67 0.11
CA GLN A 116 -21.61 -1.87 1.31
C GLN A 116 -21.76 -0.39 1.03
N GLY A 117 -20.87 0.21 0.24
CA GLY A 117 -20.95 1.63 -0.06
C GLY A 117 -22.21 1.99 -0.84
N LYS A 118 -22.68 1.10 -1.73
CA LYS A 118 -23.98 1.24 -2.39
C LYS A 118 -25.13 1.14 -1.39
N ALA A 119 -25.08 0.20 -0.44
CA ALA A 119 -26.11 0.06 0.60
C ALA A 119 -26.13 1.28 1.54
N GLU A 120 -24.97 1.79 1.95
CA GLU A 120 -24.83 3.01 2.76
C GLU A 120 -25.36 4.25 2.01
N GLU A 121 -25.05 4.38 0.71
CA GLU A 121 -25.59 5.45 -0.13
C GLU A 121 -27.11 5.36 -0.28
N LEU A 122 -27.65 4.16 -0.49
CA LEU A 122 -29.10 3.93 -0.55
C LEU A 122 -29.77 4.28 0.79
N LEU A 123 -29.20 3.89 1.93
CA LEU A 123 -29.69 4.26 3.25
C LEU A 123 -29.68 5.78 3.46
N ALA A 124 -28.60 6.45 3.05
CA ALA A 124 -28.50 7.91 3.13
C ALA A 124 -29.57 8.61 2.26
N ARG A 125 -29.80 8.11 1.04
CA ARG A 125 -30.87 8.60 0.15
C ARG A 125 -32.25 8.37 0.75
N THR A 126 -32.52 7.20 1.33
CA THR A 126 -33.79 6.90 2.00
C THR A 126 -34.03 7.83 3.19
N LYS A 127 -33.01 8.09 4.01
CA LYS A 127 -33.12 9.02 5.13
C LYS A 127 -33.41 10.45 4.67
N ALA A 128 -32.74 10.91 3.61
CA ALA A 128 -33.01 12.21 3.02
C ALA A 128 -34.41 12.33 2.40
N LEU A 129 -34.94 11.23 1.83
CA LEU A 129 -36.31 11.17 1.33
C LEU A 129 -37.34 11.19 2.46
N ASP A 130 -37.06 10.50 3.58
CA ASP A 130 -37.91 10.47 4.77
C ASP A 130 -38.00 11.84 5.45
N GLU A 131 -36.87 12.55 5.55
CA GLU A 131 -36.85 13.95 6.03
C GLU A 131 -37.67 14.87 5.12
N LYS A 132 -37.56 14.71 3.79
CA LYS A 132 -38.37 15.48 2.83
C LYS A 132 -39.87 15.14 2.92
N ALA A 133 -40.21 13.87 3.07
CA ALA A 133 -41.59 13.43 3.24
C ALA A 133 -42.20 14.02 4.53
N SER A 134 -41.44 14.00 5.63
CA SER A 134 -41.83 14.60 6.91
C SER A 134 -42.03 16.11 6.80
N ALA A 135 -41.13 16.82 6.10
CA ALA A 135 -41.25 18.25 5.86
C ALA A 135 -42.47 18.61 4.99
N ILE A 136 -42.81 17.78 4.00
CA ILE A 136 -44.01 17.94 3.18
C ILE A 136 -45.28 17.72 4.01
N MET A 137 -45.30 16.68 4.87
CA MET A 137 -46.44 16.44 5.76
C MET A 137 -46.67 17.59 6.74
N GLN A 138 -45.61 18.16 7.32
CA GLN A 138 -45.73 19.35 8.16
C GLN A 138 -46.29 20.54 7.38
N ARG A 139 -45.82 20.78 6.15
CA ARG A 139 -46.37 21.84 5.29
C ARG A 139 -47.85 21.64 4.98
N LEU A 140 -48.26 20.40 4.71
CA LEU A 140 -49.65 20.07 4.39
C LEU A 140 -50.58 20.28 5.60
N GLN A 141 -50.13 19.94 6.80
CA GLN A 141 -50.85 20.21 8.05
C GLN A 141 -51.00 21.72 8.33
N THR A 142 -49.99 22.53 8.01
CA THR A 142 -50.05 24.00 8.20
C THR A 142 -50.99 24.71 7.22
N LEU A 143 -51.30 24.11 6.06
CA LEU A 143 -52.12 24.72 5.01
C LEU A 143 -53.62 24.39 5.14
N GLY A 144 -54.06 23.75 6.22
CA GLY A 144 -55.48 23.50 6.49
C GLY A 144 -56.16 22.55 5.50
N GLY A 145 -55.39 21.70 4.81
CA GLY A 145 -55.96 20.60 4.03
C GLY A 145 -56.73 19.64 4.95
N PRO A 146 -57.80 18.98 4.48
CA PRO A 146 -58.54 18.03 5.29
C PRO A 146 -57.54 17.07 5.93
N THR A 147 -57.75 16.73 7.20
CA THR A 147 -57.03 15.63 7.85
C THR A 147 -57.26 14.39 6.99
N VAL A 148 -56.32 14.13 6.08
CA VAL A 148 -56.09 12.79 5.58
C VAL A 148 -55.71 12.04 6.84
N ALA A 149 -56.68 11.31 7.38
CA ALA A 149 -56.44 10.31 8.38
C ALA A 149 -55.19 9.57 7.91
N ALA A 150 -54.20 9.44 8.81
CA ALA A 150 -53.09 8.54 8.60
C ALA A 150 -53.67 7.27 7.95
N PRO A 151 -53.09 6.77 6.83
CA PRO A 151 -53.58 5.52 6.30
C PRO A 151 -53.62 4.58 7.49
N ALA A 152 -54.82 4.06 7.76
CA ALA A 152 -55.02 3.09 8.81
C ALA A 152 -53.88 2.08 8.68
N ALA A 153 -53.34 1.67 9.82
CA ALA A 153 -52.47 0.51 9.92
C ALA A 153 -53.27 -0.73 9.46
N GLY A 154 -53.57 -0.80 8.17
CA GLY A 154 -53.90 -2.01 7.46
C GLY A 154 -52.57 -2.71 7.33
N GLY A 155 -52.38 -3.70 8.21
CA GLY A 155 -51.29 -4.63 8.15
C GLY A 155 -51.30 -5.35 6.80
N ALA A 156 -50.69 -4.74 5.79
CA ALA A 156 -49.82 -5.51 4.94
C ALA A 156 -48.65 -5.89 5.85
N LYS A 157 -48.52 -7.19 6.13
CA LYS A 157 -47.28 -7.75 6.66
C LYS A 157 -46.15 -7.24 5.78
N ALA A 158 -45.47 -6.18 6.20
CA ALA A 158 -44.07 -6.03 5.97
C ALA A 158 -43.47 -7.25 6.66
N GLY A 159 -43.27 -8.31 5.88
CA GLY A 159 -42.45 -9.44 6.30
C GLY A 159 -41.17 -8.83 6.86
N GLY A 160 -40.88 -9.14 8.13
CA GLY A 160 -39.80 -8.54 8.86
C GLY A 160 -38.52 -8.63 8.05
N ALA A 161 -38.15 -7.52 7.41
CA ALA A 161 -36.78 -7.30 7.05
C ALA A 161 -36.11 -6.92 8.37
N ALA A 162 -35.42 -7.91 8.94
CA ALA A 162 -34.35 -7.66 9.88
C ALA A 162 -33.50 -6.46 9.39
N PRO A 163 -32.89 -5.67 10.29
CA PRO A 163 -32.01 -4.59 9.87
C PRO A 163 -31.02 -5.16 8.85
N ALA A 164 -30.92 -4.52 7.69
CA ALA A 164 -29.98 -4.90 6.66
C ALA A 164 -28.56 -4.69 7.20
N SER A 165 -28.06 -5.66 7.96
CA SER A 165 -26.65 -6.00 7.95
C SER A 165 -26.32 -6.23 6.48
N GLY A 166 -25.51 -5.36 5.89
CA GLY A 166 -24.91 -5.66 4.58
C GLY A 166 -24.40 -7.09 4.61
N ASP A 167 -24.64 -7.84 3.54
CA ASP A 167 -24.35 -9.27 3.48
C ASP A 167 -22.94 -9.56 4.03
N ILE A 168 -22.86 -10.18 5.22
CA ILE A 168 -21.62 -10.42 5.94
C ILE A 168 -20.65 -11.27 5.10
N VAL A 169 -21.19 -12.08 4.20
CA VAL A 169 -20.42 -12.88 3.23
C VAL A 169 -19.82 -11.98 2.15
N ALA A 170 -20.57 -11.02 1.63
CA ALA A 170 -20.06 -10.04 0.67
C ALA A 170 -18.94 -9.18 1.28
N LEU A 171 -19.12 -8.78 2.54
CA LEU A 171 -18.11 -8.11 3.36
C LEU A 171 -16.83 -8.95 3.52
N GLY A 172 -16.98 -10.23 3.84
CA GLY A 172 -15.83 -11.13 3.94
C GLY A 172 -15.09 -11.31 2.63
N LYS A 173 -15.81 -11.34 1.51
CA LYS A 173 -15.19 -11.35 0.18
C LYS A 173 -14.43 -10.06 -0.11
N GLU A 174 -14.91 -8.91 0.37
CA GLU A 174 -14.16 -7.66 0.28
C GLU A 174 -12.87 -7.73 1.12
N GLN A 175 -12.93 -8.25 2.34
CA GLN A 175 -11.73 -8.45 3.18
C GLN A 175 -10.71 -9.40 2.53
N TRP A 176 -11.17 -10.44 1.84
CA TRP A 176 -10.31 -11.32 1.06
C TRP A 176 -9.48 -10.57 0.00
N GLU A 177 -10.12 -9.62 -0.70
CA GLU A 177 -9.46 -8.79 -1.72
C GLU A 177 -8.58 -7.69 -1.08
N LEU A 178 -9.07 -7.02 -0.03
CA LEU A 178 -8.36 -5.93 0.65
C LEU A 178 -7.07 -6.39 1.32
N GLN A 179 -7.10 -7.55 1.97
CA GLN A 179 -5.93 -8.15 2.60
C GLN A 179 -5.07 -8.95 1.62
N GLU A 180 -5.45 -8.93 0.34
CA GLU A 180 -4.81 -9.62 -0.77
C GLU A 180 -4.56 -11.11 -0.50
N CYS A 181 -5.51 -11.79 0.15
CA CYS A 181 -5.41 -13.20 0.51
C CYS A 181 -5.13 -14.09 -0.73
N TYR A 182 -5.66 -13.67 -1.89
CA TYR A 182 -5.45 -14.30 -3.20
C TYR A 182 -3.99 -14.36 -3.65
N ASN A 183 -3.10 -13.51 -3.11
CA ASN A 183 -1.68 -13.55 -3.46
C ASN A 183 -1.02 -14.87 -3.03
N CYS A 184 -1.55 -15.51 -1.99
CA CYS A 184 -1.03 -16.76 -1.45
C CYS A 184 -2.00 -17.92 -1.62
N HIS A 185 -3.29 -17.71 -1.35
CA HIS A 185 -4.33 -18.72 -1.41
C HIS A 185 -5.06 -18.71 -2.75
N LYS A 186 -5.71 -19.84 -3.07
CA LYS A 186 -6.50 -19.98 -4.28
C LYS A 186 -7.98 -20.14 -3.97
N LEU A 187 -8.79 -19.57 -4.85
CA LEU A 187 -10.22 -19.78 -4.98
C LEU A 187 -10.57 -19.93 -6.46
N GLU A 188 -11.40 -20.90 -6.80
CA GLU A 188 -11.89 -21.20 -8.15
C GLU A 188 -10.73 -21.35 -9.17
N GLY A 189 -9.62 -21.95 -8.73
CA GLY A 189 -8.40 -22.10 -9.55
C GLY A 189 -7.61 -20.80 -9.79
N LYS A 190 -8.05 -19.65 -9.26
CA LYS A 190 -7.39 -18.34 -9.36
C LYS A 190 -6.62 -18.01 -8.07
N GLY A 191 -5.46 -17.38 -8.20
CA GLY A 191 -4.63 -16.95 -7.07
C GLY A 191 -3.16 -17.36 -7.15
N GLY A 192 -2.46 -17.27 -6.02
CA GLY A 192 -1.00 -17.39 -5.91
C GLY A 192 -0.37 -18.72 -6.37
N LYS A 193 0.90 -18.67 -6.78
CA LYS A 193 1.71 -19.84 -7.14
C LYS A 193 2.17 -20.60 -5.87
N LYS A 194 1.39 -21.61 -5.44
CA LYS A 194 1.74 -22.64 -4.42
C LYS A 194 2.24 -22.13 -3.06
N ARG A 195 1.92 -20.89 -2.66
CA ARG A 195 2.35 -20.32 -1.37
C ARG A 195 1.42 -20.68 -0.21
N GLY A 196 0.12 -20.81 -0.50
CA GLY A 196 -0.89 -21.26 0.43
C GLY A 196 -1.78 -22.33 -0.19
N PRO A 197 -2.52 -23.09 0.65
CA PRO A 197 -3.50 -24.06 0.18
C PRO A 197 -4.64 -23.38 -0.58
N GLU A 198 -5.25 -24.15 -1.48
CA GLU A 198 -6.55 -23.84 -2.07
C GLU A 198 -7.64 -23.96 -1.00
N LEU A 199 -8.63 -23.06 -0.98
CA LEU A 199 -9.57 -22.93 0.14
C LEU A 199 -11.04 -23.16 -0.24
N ASP A 200 -11.32 -23.55 -1.48
CA ASP A 200 -12.68 -23.73 -2.01
C ASP A 200 -13.58 -24.71 -1.23
N ASN A 201 -12.99 -25.58 -0.41
CA ASN A 201 -13.72 -26.54 0.42
C ASN A 201 -13.49 -26.32 1.93
N ILE A 202 -12.90 -25.20 2.34
CA ILE A 202 -12.48 -25.00 3.74
C ILE A 202 -13.67 -24.98 4.71
N GLY A 203 -14.84 -24.52 4.27
CA GLY A 203 -16.08 -24.48 5.05
C GLY A 203 -16.67 -25.86 5.39
N ASN A 204 -16.17 -26.94 4.76
CA ASN A 204 -16.48 -28.32 5.16
C ASN A 204 -15.40 -28.93 6.08
N LEU A 205 -14.23 -28.30 6.21
CA LEU A 205 -13.07 -28.85 6.91
C LEU A 205 -12.74 -28.13 8.23
N MET A 206 -13.16 -26.88 8.39
CA MET A 206 -12.99 -26.09 9.61
C MET A 206 -14.31 -25.47 10.04
N LYS A 207 -14.47 -25.30 11.36
CA LYS A 207 -15.50 -24.46 11.95
C LYS A 207 -15.09 -22.99 11.90
N ALA A 208 -16.07 -22.09 12.03
CA ALA A 208 -15.84 -20.65 11.98
C ALA A 208 -14.82 -20.19 13.04
N GLU A 209 -14.90 -20.73 14.24
CA GLU A 209 -14.01 -20.39 15.36
C GLU A 209 -12.57 -20.82 15.08
N GLU A 210 -12.38 -21.98 14.44
CA GLU A 210 -11.07 -22.52 14.08
C GLU A 210 -10.45 -21.70 12.94
N MET A 211 -11.26 -21.25 11.97
CA MET A 211 -10.81 -20.32 10.92
C MET A 211 -10.39 -18.98 11.53
N LYS A 212 -11.17 -18.44 12.47
CA LYS A 212 -10.83 -17.21 13.19
C LYS A 212 -9.51 -17.35 13.95
N GLU A 213 -9.34 -18.45 14.68
CA GLU A 213 -8.09 -18.78 15.38
C GLU A 213 -6.91 -18.83 14.40
N LYS A 214 -7.07 -19.49 13.25
CA LYS A 214 -6.02 -19.59 12.23
C LYS A 214 -5.66 -18.23 11.60
N ILE A 215 -6.63 -17.36 11.36
CA ILE A 215 -6.36 -16.04 10.77
C ILE A 215 -5.58 -15.16 11.77
N LEU A 216 -5.96 -15.18 13.05
CA LEU A 216 -5.37 -14.37 14.11
C LEU A 216 -4.06 -14.94 14.67
N ASP A 217 -3.93 -16.27 14.70
CA ASP A 217 -2.70 -17.00 15.01
C ASP A 217 -2.40 -18.00 13.88
N PRO A 218 -1.64 -17.59 12.85
CA PRO A 218 -1.26 -18.47 11.75
C PRO A 218 -0.50 -19.74 12.15
N ARG A 219 -0.04 -19.86 13.40
CA ARG A 219 0.70 -21.04 13.89
C ARG A 219 -0.21 -22.10 14.49
N SER A 220 -1.44 -21.76 14.86
CA SER A 220 -2.41 -22.68 15.49
C SER A 220 -2.74 -23.90 14.62
N TRP A 221 -2.93 -23.69 13.31
CA TRP A 221 -3.25 -24.76 12.35
C TRP A 221 -2.25 -24.83 11.19
N MET A 222 -2.03 -26.01 10.65
CA MET A 222 -1.22 -26.28 9.46
C MET A 222 -2.06 -27.02 8.42
N ALA A 223 -1.95 -26.69 7.14
CA ALA A 223 -2.53 -27.48 6.07
C ALA A 223 -1.62 -28.69 5.77
N GLU A 224 -2.18 -29.88 5.66
CA GLU A 224 -1.46 -31.09 5.28
C GLU A 224 -0.73 -30.90 3.93
N GLY A 225 0.55 -31.29 3.85
CA GLY A 225 1.36 -31.10 2.63
C GLY A 225 1.96 -29.70 2.44
N PHE A 226 1.80 -28.81 3.42
CA PHE A 226 2.37 -27.45 3.46
C PHE A 226 3.37 -27.26 4.63
N GLU A 227 4.05 -28.33 5.04
CA GLU A 227 4.97 -28.34 6.19
C GLU A 227 6.10 -27.31 6.01
N LYS A 228 6.69 -27.27 4.81
CA LYS A 228 7.79 -26.34 4.50
C LYS A 228 7.35 -24.88 4.56
N GLU A 229 6.17 -24.57 4.04
CA GLU A 229 5.59 -23.22 4.05
C GLU A 229 5.20 -22.79 5.46
N TYR A 230 4.69 -23.74 6.25
CA TYR A 230 4.39 -23.53 7.67
C TYR A 230 5.65 -23.21 8.47
N GLU A 231 6.70 -24.03 8.38
CA GLU A 231 7.99 -23.83 9.05
C GLU A 231 8.66 -22.50 8.64
N LYS A 232 8.60 -22.15 7.34
CA LYS A 232 9.12 -20.89 6.80
C LYS A 232 8.26 -19.67 7.11
N LYS A 233 7.21 -19.83 7.91
CA LYS A 233 6.28 -18.77 8.31
C LYS A 233 5.70 -17.97 7.14
N LYS A 234 5.28 -18.67 6.08
CA LYS A 234 4.77 -18.00 4.86
C LYS A 234 3.46 -17.26 5.03
N MET A 235 2.60 -17.68 5.96
CA MET A 235 1.40 -16.92 6.35
C MET A 235 1.78 -15.82 7.36
N PRO A 236 1.55 -14.52 7.06
CA PRO A 236 1.87 -13.41 7.95
C PRO A 236 1.09 -13.45 9.27
N ASP A 237 1.71 -13.05 10.38
CA ASP A 237 1.15 -12.98 11.75
C ASP A 237 0.57 -11.62 12.15
N LYS A 238 0.60 -10.66 11.21
CA LYS A 238 0.14 -9.27 11.41
C LYS A 238 -1.37 -9.07 11.45
N TYR A 239 -2.20 -10.06 11.10
CA TYR A 239 -3.64 -9.85 10.93
C TYR A 239 -4.37 -9.53 12.24
N LYS A 240 -3.83 -9.97 13.39
CA LYS A 240 -4.33 -9.59 14.72
C LYS A 240 -4.24 -8.09 14.99
N GLU A 241 -3.28 -7.41 14.39
CA GLU A 241 -3.08 -5.97 14.56
C GLU A 241 -3.69 -5.17 13.40
N LEU A 242 -3.82 -5.78 12.22
CA LEU A 242 -4.30 -5.11 11.00
C LEU A 242 -5.82 -5.19 10.78
N MET A 243 -6.51 -6.16 11.39
CA MET A 243 -7.94 -6.37 11.17
C MET A 243 -8.73 -6.17 12.47
N GLU A 244 -9.86 -5.46 12.38
CA GLU A 244 -10.82 -5.38 13.48
C GLU A 244 -11.56 -6.72 13.62
N ASP A 245 -12.04 -7.05 14.82
CA ASP A 245 -12.73 -8.33 15.09
C ASP A 245 -13.91 -8.59 14.14
N LYS A 246 -14.70 -7.54 13.83
CA LYS A 246 -15.82 -7.62 12.88
C LYS A 246 -15.38 -7.97 11.46
N ASP A 247 -14.20 -7.52 11.04
CA ASP A 247 -13.68 -7.73 9.69
C ASP A 247 -13.21 -9.17 9.56
N VAL A 248 -12.57 -9.68 10.63
CA VAL A 248 -12.22 -11.09 10.74
C VAL A 248 -13.46 -11.97 10.73
N ASP A 249 -14.50 -11.60 11.50
CA ASP A 249 -15.77 -12.35 11.53
C ASP A 249 -16.44 -12.38 10.15
N SER A 250 -16.39 -11.27 9.41
CA SER A 250 -16.91 -11.24 8.05
C SER A 250 -16.11 -12.13 7.09
N LEU A 251 -14.77 -12.09 7.15
CA LEU A 251 -13.90 -12.95 6.35
C LEU A 251 -14.16 -14.43 6.65
N VAL A 252 -14.33 -14.78 7.92
CA VAL A 252 -14.67 -16.15 8.35
C VAL A 252 -16.04 -16.56 7.81
N ALA A 253 -17.05 -15.68 7.88
CA ALA A 253 -18.37 -15.96 7.33
C ALA A 253 -18.30 -16.26 5.82
N PHE A 254 -17.49 -15.51 5.07
CA PHE A 254 -17.24 -15.78 3.65
C PHE A 254 -16.54 -17.14 3.44
N LEU A 255 -15.44 -17.41 4.14
CA LEU A 255 -14.71 -18.69 4.02
C LEU A 255 -15.59 -19.90 4.39
N ALA A 256 -16.50 -19.73 5.35
CA ALA A 256 -17.45 -20.77 5.72
C ALA A 256 -18.46 -21.11 4.61
N THR A 257 -18.67 -20.22 3.63
CA THR A 257 -19.50 -20.52 2.45
C THR A 257 -18.79 -21.41 1.42
N LEU A 258 -17.45 -21.52 1.49
CA LEU A 258 -16.63 -22.28 0.56
C LEU A 258 -16.71 -23.78 0.87
N LYS A 259 -17.66 -24.45 0.22
CA LYS A 259 -18.01 -25.86 0.50
C LYS A 259 -17.96 -26.74 -0.75
N ASN A 260 -17.04 -26.47 -1.68
CA ASN A 260 -16.94 -27.23 -2.92
C ASN A 260 -16.11 -28.52 -2.72
N PRO A 261 -16.73 -29.71 -2.57
CA PRO A 261 -16.00 -30.94 -2.31
C PRO A 261 -15.19 -31.46 -3.51
N ALA A 262 -15.42 -30.91 -4.72
CA ALA A 262 -14.66 -31.29 -5.91
C ALA A 262 -13.21 -30.79 -5.88
N VAL A 263 -12.91 -29.82 -5.02
CA VAL A 263 -11.56 -29.25 -4.87
C VAL A 263 -10.85 -29.93 -3.71
N ASN A 264 -9.64 -30.43 -3.95
CA ASN A 264 -8.81 -31.07 -2.94
C ASN A 264 -8.15 -30.01 -2.03
N THR A 265 -8.95 -29.35 -1.20
CA THR A 265 -8.46 -28.48 -0.12
C THR A 265 -7.79 -29.35 0.94
N PRO A 266 -6.50 -29.14 1.27
CA PRO A 266 -5.80 -29.97 2.24
C PRO A 266 -6.41 -29.87 3.64
N LYS A 267 -6.30 -30.96 4.40
CA LYS A 267 -6.88 -31.03 5.75
C LYS A 267 -6.11 -30.12 6.72
N PRO A 268 -6.83 -29.33 7.53
CA PRO A 268 -6.23 -28.60 8.64
C PRO A 268 -5.80 -29.56 9.76
N VAL A 269 -4.59 -29.35 10.27
CA VAL A 269 -3.99 -30.09 11.39
C VAL A 269 -3.68 -29.10 12.50
N LYS A 270 -4.27 -29.29 13.68
CA LYS A 270 -3.98 -28.46 14.85
C LYS A 270 -2.55 -28.71 15.33
N LYS A 271 -1.79 -27.64 15.58
CA LYS A 271 -0.38 -27.69 16.01
C LYS A 271 -0.17 -27.11 17.40
N LYS A 272 -1.07 -26.27 17.87
CA LYS A 272 -1.07 -25.63 19.18
C LYS A 272 -2.50 -25.55 19.69
#